data_AF-A0A9P4UYG7-F1
#
_entry.id   AF-A0A9P4UYG7-F1
#
_cell.length_a   1.000
_cell.length_b   1.000
_cell.length_c   1.000
_cell.angle_alpha   90.00
_cell.angle_beta   90.00
_cell.angle_gamma   90.00
#
_symmetry.space_group_name_H-M   'P 1'
#
loop_
_entity.id
_entity.type
_entity.pdbx_description
1 polymer ?
#
loop_
_entity_poly.entity_id
_entity_poly.type
_entity_poly.pdbx_seq_one_letter_code
_entity_poly.pdbx_strand_id
1 'polypeptide(L)'
;MSCPYDTDRSTEVTKVSIVLKDTADWRNWYQYQKQLAGAKGIWKYADPDGSDEFYTANKEPSEPSLEKYAKTENNRRKTAAASAAAAAADAAQRTQDDGEGDTPPINTPDPIEYSDLKEKEREVYKEAMALWEKRLANFKTLKKAYEGFSLQILGTIATEHLFMIILEISPRRQIQILRDRFSPGEWDRHEQLRVRYDALKKRPKNANIESWLDNWISTCMEGKEADSPTFLRDNPQRDFI
;
A
#
# COMPACT_ATOMS: atom_id res chain seq x y z
N MET A 1 19.34 53.97 3.26
CA MET A 1 20.03 53.12 4.24
C MET A 1 19.01 52.20 4.88
N SER A 2 19.01 50.92 4.53
CA SER A 2 18.28 49.87 5.25
C SER A 2 19.15 48.62 5.22
N CYS A 3 19.52 48.11 6.39
CA CYS A 3 20.44 47.00 6.53
C CYS A 3 19.73 45.65 6.30
N PRO A 4 20.43 44.65 5.74
CA PRO A 4 19.88 43.34 5.42
C PRO A 4 20.26 42.32 6.50
N TYR A 5 19.30 41.60 7.07
CA TYR A 5 19.51 40.29 7.69
C TYR A 5 18.16 39.63 7.88
N ASP A 6 17.88 38.60 7.09
CA ASP A 6 17.23 37.39 7.60
C ASP A 6 17.64 36.23 6.68
N THR A 7 18.72 35.55 7.04
CA THR A 7 18.68 34.25 7.72
C THR A 7 17.87 33.21 6.95
N ASP A 8 18.29 32.91 5.71
CA ASP A 8 17.94 31.62 5.10
C ASP A 8 18.73 30.52 5.82
N ARG A 9 18.19 30.10 6.96
CA ARG A 9 18.60 28.90 7.67
C ARG A 9 18.18 27.74 6.80
N SER A 10 19.02 27.41 5.82
CA SER A 10 18.96 26.18 5.06
C SER A 10 18.89 25.01 6.04
N THR A 11 17.69 24.47 6.24
CA THR A 11 17.49 23.23 6.98
C THR A 11 17.95 22.10 6.08
N GLU A 12 19.26 21.89 6.01
CA GLU A 12 19.81 20.61 5.62
C GLU A 12 19.36 19.60 6.67
N VAL A 13 18.24 18.93 6.38
CA VAL A 13 17.82 17.74 7.11
C VAL A 13 18.90 16.69 6.87
N THR A 14 19.81 16.56 7.83
CA THR A 14 20.80 15.49 7.87
C THR A 14 20.03 14.17 7.78
N LYS A 15 20.19 13.46 6.66
CA LYS A 15 19.59 12.15 6.42
C LYS A 15 20.24 11.15 7.38
N VAL A 16 19.69 11.02 8.59
CA VAL A 16 20.10 9.96 9.53
C VAL A 16 19.72 8.63 8.88
N SER A 17 20.70 7.95 8.30
CA SER A 17 20.51 6.63 7.71
C SER A 17 20.44 5.61 8.84
N ILE A 18 19.22 5.32 9.32
CA ILE A 18 18.99 4.20 10.23
C ILE A 18 19.14 2.92 9.39
N VAL A 19 20.23 2.19 9.64
CA VAL A 19 20.55 0.93 8.94
C VAL A 19 20.32 -0.24 9.89
N LEU A 20 19.55 -1.24 9.46
CA LEU A 20 19.35 -2.47 10.21
C LEU A 20 20.57 -3.40 10.05
N LYS A 21 21.39 -3.53 11.09
CA LYS A 21 22.53 -4.46 11.14
C LYS A 21 22.30 -5.62 12.08
N ASP A 22 21.73 -5.34 13.25
CA ASP A 22 21.50 -6.33 14.29
C ASP A 22 20.14 -6.15 15.01
N THR A 23 19.90 -6.94 16.05
CA THR A 23 18.66 -6.91 16.82
C THR A 23 18.46 -5.63 17.62
N ALA A 24 19.53 -4.90 17.96
CA ALA A 24 19.45 -3.63 18.68
C ALA A 24 18.91 -2.50 17.79
N ASP A 25 19.21 -2.56 16.48
CA ASP A 25 18.70 -1.60 15.49
C ASP A 25 17.21 -1.77 15.19
N TRP A 26 16.65 -2.97 15.42
CA TRP A 26 15.29 -3.35 15.01
C TRP A 26 14.23 -2.32 15.41
N ARG A 27 14.22 -1.87 16.67
CA ARG A 27 13.18 -0.98 17.20
C ARG A 27 13.20 0.37 16.47
N ASN A 28 14.37 0.99 16.38
CA ASN A 28 14.51 2.31 15.75
C ASN A 28 14.26 2.22 14.24
N TRP A 29 14.75 1.16 13.60
CA TRP A 29 14.53 0.91 12.19
C TRP A 29 13.04 0.68 11.87
N TYR A 30 12.36 -0.19 12.62
CA TYR A 30 10.94 -0.48 12.42
C TYR A 30 10.07 0.76 12.60
N GLN A 31 10.32 1.57 13.64
CA GLN A 31 9.59 2.82 13.86
C GLN A 31 9.82 3.83 12.73
N TYR A 32 11.05 3.94 12.23
CA TYR A 32 11.37 4.78 11.08
C TYR A 32 10.62 4.33 9.81
N GLN A 33 10.60 3.02 9.52
CA GLN A 33 9.84 2.48 8.38
C GLN A 33 8.34 2.76 8.51
N LYS A 34 7.78 2.61 9.73
CA LYS A 34 6.37 2.92 10.01
C LYS A 34 6.04 4.39 9.74
N GLN A 35 6.89 5.32 10.19
CA GLN A 35 6.70 6.75 9.92
C GLN A 35 6.79 7.08 8.43
N LEU A 36 7.78 6.52 7.71
CA LEU A 36 7.94 6.72 6.27
C LEU A 36 6.73 6.20 5.47
N ALA A 37 6.28 4.99 5.77
CA ALA A 37 5.11 4.39 5.12
C ALA A 37 3.82 5.13 5.47
N GLY A 38 3.70 5.63 6.71
CA GLY A 38 2.62 6.49 7.16
C GLY A 38 2.56 7.80 6.38
N ALA A 39 3.70 8.50 6.24
CA ALA A 39 3.81 9.73 5.45
C ALA A 39 3.49 9.53 3.96
N LYS A 40 3.75 8.33 3.43
CA LYS A 40 3.39 7.92 2.06
C LYS A 40 1.95 7.42 1.91
N GLY A 41 1.21 7.25 3.00
CA GLY A 41 -0.16 6.72 3.00
C GLY A 41 -0.27 5.24 2.61
N ILE A 42 0.82 4.46 2.74
CA ILE A 42 0.89 3.05 2.32
C ILE A 42 1.02 2.07 3.48
N TRP A 43 1.12 2.53 4.74
CA TRP A 43 1.33 1.66 5.90
C TRP A 43 0.34 0.50 5.97
N LYS A 44 -0.93 0.74 5.62
CA LYS A 44 -1.96 -0.32 5.55
C LYS A 44 -1.55 -1.55 4.73
N TYR A 45 -0.70 -1.38 3.71
CA TYR A 45 -0.23 -2.46 2.85
C TYR A 45 1.17 -2.98 3.22
N ALA A 46 1.85 -2.31 4.14
CA ALA A 46 3.21 -2.66 4.60
C ALA A 46 3.22 -3.22 6.03
N ASP A 47 2.14 -3.06 6.78
CA ASP A 47 2.02 -3.53 8.16
C ASP A 47 2.23 -5.06 8.22
N PRO A 48 3.25 -5.57 8.93
CA PRO A 48 3.49 -7.00 9.03
C PRO A 48 2.30 -7.75 9.64
N ASP A 49 1.52 -7.11 10.50
CA ASP A 49 0.40 -7.70 11.24
C ASP A 49 -0.97 -7.41 10.59
N GLY A 50 -1.02 -6.52 9.61
CA GLY A 50 -2.24 -6.21 8.86
C GLY A 50 -2.75 -7.39 8.00
N SER A 51 -3.80 -7.21 7.21
CA SER A 51 -4.26 -8.22 6.24
C SER A 51 -4.22 -7.73 4.80
N ASP A 52 -4.08 -6.42 4.60
CA ASP A 52 -4.31 -5.81 3.29
C ASP A 52 -3.11 -6.01 2.37
N GLU A 53 -3.26 -6.85 1.36
CA GLU A 53 -2.28 -6.99 0.30
C GLU A 53 -2.51 -5.96 -0.81
N PHE A 54 -1.44 -5.26 -1.22
CA PHE A 54 -1.53 -4.14 -2.17
C PHE A 54 -2.23 -4.53 -3.48
N TYR A 55 -1.78 -5.60 -4.16
CA TYR A 55 -2.31 -6.00 -5.46
C TYR A 55 -3.71 -6.64 -5.36
N THR A 56 -4.06 -7.17 -4.19
CA THR A 56 -5.41 -7.70 -3.92
C THR A 56 -6.40 -6.54 -3.73
N ALA A 57 -6.00 -5.51 -2.98
CA ALA A 57 -6.83 -4.35 -2.66
C ALA A 57 -6.87 -3.28 -3.78
N ASN A 58 -5.82 -3.17 -4.59
CA ASN A 58 -5.68 -2.13 -5.60
C ASN A 58 -5.44 -2.79 -6.97
N LYS A 59 -6.49 -2.88 -7.76
CA LYS A 59 -6.42 -3.34 -9.14
C LYS A 59 -6.32 -2.15 -10.08
N GLU A 60 -5.57 -2.32 -11.16
CA GLU A 60 -5.51 -1.32 -12.21
C GLU A 60 -6.94 -1.08 -12.76
N PRO A 61 -7.41 0.18 -12.80
CA PRO A 61 -8.74 0.47 -13.32
C PRO A 61 -8.86 0.12 -14.81
N SER A 62 -9.83 -0.71 -15.16
CA SER A 62 -10.15 -1.02 -16.56
C SER A 62 -10.69 0.21 -17.27
N GLU A 63 -10.23 0.44 -18.50
CA GLU A 63 -10.72 1.52 -19.36
C GLU A 63 -12.24 1.36 -19.62
N PRO A 64 -13.02 2.45 -19.53
CA PRO A 64 -14.43 2.44 -19.89
C PRO A 64 -14.63 2.07 -21.37
N SER A 65 -15.24 0.93 -21.64
CA SER A 65 -15.62 0.56 -23.01
C SER A 65 -16.78 1.43 -23.51
N LEU A 66 -16.67 1.97 -24.73
CA LEU A 66 -17.74 2.70 -25.43
C LEU A 66 -19.02 1.88 -25.56
N GLU A 67 -18.89 0.57 -25.80
CA GLU A 67 -20.01 -0.36 -25.96
C GLU A 67 -20.93 -0.37 -24.74
N LYS A 68 -20.39 -0.17 -23.54
CA LYS A 68 -21.19 -0.09 -22.30
C LYS A 68 -22.13 1.11 -22.29
N TYR A 69 -21.78 2.19 -22.99
CA TYR A 69 -22.51 3.47 -22.96
C TYR A 69 -23.36 3.72 -24.21
N ALA A 70 -23.11 3.00 -25.30
CA ALA A 70 -23.84 3.06 -26.56
C ALA A 70 -25.21 2.36 -26.53
N LYS A 71 -26.07 2.75 -25.57
CA LYS A 71 -27.38 2.10 -25.34
C LYS A 71 -28.26 2.11 -26.60
N THR A 72 -28.27 3.24 -27.32
CA THR A 72 -29.04 3.37 -28.56
C THR A 72 -28.55 2.41 -29.63
N GLU A 73 -27.25 2.37 -29.88
CA GLU A 73 -26.65 1.55 -30.92
C GLU A 73 -26.76 0.06 -30.59
N ASN A 74 -26.55 -0.31 -29.33
CA ASN A 74 -26.76 -1.69 -28.86
C ASN A 74 -28.21 -2.13 -29.04
N ASN A 75 -29.17 -1.26 -28.74
CA ASN A 75 -30.59 -1.55 -28.97
C ASN A 75 -30.89 -1.71 -30.47
N ARG A 76 -30.31 -0.86 -31.33
CA ARG A 76 -30.43 -0.96 -32.79
C ARG A 76 -29.91 -2.30 -33.30
N ARG A 77 -28.68 -2.66 -32.91
CA ARG A 77 -28.05 -3.95 -33.26
C ARG A 77 -28.88 -5.13 -32.78
N LYS A 78 -29.39 -5.07 -31.55
CA LYS A 78 -30.26 -6.11 -30.99
C LYS A 78 -31.57 -6.27 -31.76
N THR A 79 -32.22 -5.16 -32.14
CA THR A 79 -33.44 -5.22 -32.97
C THR A 79 -33.17 -5.71 -34.39
N ALA A 80 -32.07 -5.28 -35.01
CA ALA A 80 -31.68 -5.71 -36.36
C ALA A 80 -31.36 -7.22 -36.39
N ALA A 81 -30.65 -7.72 -35.38
CA ALA A 81 -30.38 -9.15 -35.21
C ALA A 81 -31.68 -9.95 -35.02
N ALA A 82 -32.63 -9.46 -34.22
CA ALA A 82 -33.92 -10.11 -34.03
C ALA A 82 -34.75 -10.16 -35.33
N SER A 83 -34.76 -9.06 -36.11
CA SER A 83 -35.44 -9.05 -37.42
C SER A 83 -34.78 -9.95 -38.46
N ALA A 84 -33.44 -10.02 -38.46
CA ALA A 84 -32.70 -10.90 -39.36
C ALA A 84 -32.94 -12.38 -39.01
N ALA A 85 -32.97 -12.72 -37.72
CA ALA A 85 -33.30 -14.07 -37.26
C ALA A 85 -34.74 -14.47 -37.62
N ALA A 86 -35.71 -13.54 -37.48
CA ALA A 86 -37.09 -13.79 -37.89
C ALA A 86 -37.23 -13.98 -39.41
N ALA A 87 -36.53 -13.18 -40.21
CA ALA A 87 -36.50 -13.32 -41.66
C ALA A 87 -35.83 -14.64 -42.11
N ALA A 88 -34.76 -15.05 -41.43
CA ALA A 88 -34.11 -16.35 -41.67
C ALA A 88 -35.03 -17.53 -41.33
N ALA A 89 -35.84 -17.42 -40.27
CA ALA A 89 -36.82 -18.45 -39.90
C ALA A 89 -37.98 -18.56 -40.93
N ASP A 90 -38.49 -17.43 -41.44
CA ASP A 90 -39.53 -17.40 -42.49
C ASP A 90 -38.98 -17.93 -43.83
N ALA A 91 -37.71 -17.63 -44.15
CA ALA A 91 -37.03 -18.18 -45.33
C ALA A 91 -36.81 -19.70 -45.22
N ALA A 92 -36.41 -20.20 -44.05
CA ALA A 92 -36.25 -21.63 -43.79
C ALA A 92 -37.57 -22.41 -43.87
N GLN A 93 -38.72 -21.77 -43.63
CA GLN A 93 -40.04 -22.36 -43.84
C GLN A 93 -40.46 -22.43 -45.32
N ARG A 94 -39.80 -21.68 -46.22
CA ARG A 94 -40.11 -21.64 -47.67
C ARG A 94 -39.23 -22.51 -48.55
N THR A 95 -38.10 -23.01 -48.05
CA THR A 95 -37.15 -23.81 -48.83
C THR A 95 -36.99 -25.22 -48.24
N GLN A 96 -37.72 -26.18 -48.82
CA GLN A 96 -37.30 -27.57 -48.89
C GLN A 96 -36.82 -27.82 -50.32
N ASP A 97 -35.54 -27.62 -50.61
CA ASP A 97 -34.86 -28.30 -51.72
C ASP A 97 -33.34 -28.19 -51.58
N ASP A 98 -32.65 -29.23 -52.04
CA ASP A 98 -31.27 -29.62 -51.76
C ASP A 98 -30.21 -28.66 -52.35
N GLY A 99 -29.10 -28.43 -51.63
CA GLY A 99 -27.94 -27.73 -52.19
C GLY A 99 -26.82 -27.34 -51.22
N GLU A 100 -25.73 -28.10 -51.30
CA GLU A 100 -24.31 -27.84 -50.95
C GLU A 100 -23.94 -26.53 -50.23
N GLY A 101 -23.31 -26.68 -49.06
CA GLY A 101 -23.01 -25.61 -48.12
C GLY A 101 -21.81 -24.73 -48.49
N ASP A 102 -22.10 -23.49 -48.90
CA ASP A 102 -21.21 -22.35 -48.67
C ASP A 102 -21.48 -21.82 -47.25
N THR A 103 -20.48 -21.89 -46.38
CA THR A 103 -20.56 -21.29 -45.04
C THR A 103 -20.76 -19.78 -45.18
N PRO A 104 -21.82 -19.18 -44.58
CA PRO A 104 -22.09 -17.76 -44.70
C PRO A 104 -20.94 -16.93 -44.09
N PRO A 105 -20.63 -15.76 -44.67
CA PRO A 105 -19.56 -14.90 -44.17
C PRO A 105 -19.87 -14.49 -42.73
N ILE A 106 -18.88 -14.63 -41.85
CA ILE A 106 -18.97 -14.19 -40.44
C ILE A 106 -19.17 -12.67 -40.45
N ASN A 107 -20.42 -12.24 -40.36
CA ASN A 107 -20.80 -10.83 -40.26
C ASN A 107 -20.49 -10.37 -38.83
N THR A 108 -19.25 -9.96 -38.61
CA THR A 108 -18.83 -9.37 -37.34
C THR A 108 -19.35 -7.94 -37.32
N PRO A 109 -20.18 -7.53 -36.34
CA PRO A 109 -20.67 -6.16 -36.26
C PRO A 109 -19.50 -5.19 -36.18
N ASP A 110 -19.57 -4.09 -36.94
CA ASP A 110 -18.55 -3.04 -36.91
C ASP A 110 -18.33 -2.53 -35.46
N PRO A 111 -17.10 -2.16 -35.06
CA PRO A 111 -16.84 -1.58 -33.74
C PRO A 111 -17.70 -0.33 -33.51
N ILE A 112 -18.18 -0.14 -32.28
CA ILE A 112 -18.93 1.08 -31.92
C ILE A 112 -17.97 2.23 -31.79
N GLU A 113 -18.20 3.30 -32.56
CA GLU A 113 -17.40 4.51 -32.50
C GLU A 113 -18.02 5.56 -31.58
N TYR A 114 -17.21 6.52 -31.13
CA TYR A 114 -17.68 7.63 -30.28
C TYR A 114 -18.74 8.50 -30.98
N SER A 115 -18.68 8.61 -32.31
CA SER A 115 -19.66 9.27 -33.17
C SER A 115 -21.05 8.63 -33.13
N ASP A 116 -21.13 7.32 -32.86
CA ASP A 116 -22.39 6.56 -32.80
C ASP A 116 -23.20 6.83 -31.52
N LEU A 117 -22.55 7.36 -30.48
CA LEU A 117 -23.20 7.67 -29.21
C LEU A 117 -24.05 8.94 -29.34
N LYS A 118 -25.24 8.96 -28.76
CA LYS A 118 -26.06 10.18 -28.61
C LYS A 118 -25.42 11.16 -27.63
N GLU A 119 -25.83 12.44 -27.67
CA GLU A 119 -25.29 13.49 -26.77
C GLU A 119 -25.27 13.08 -25.30
N LYS A 120 -26.42 12.62 -24.76
CA LYS A 120 -26.50 12.16 -23.37
C LYS A 120 -25.61 10.94 -23.08
N GLU A 121 -25.41 10.06 -24.06
CA GLU A 121 -24.55 8.88 -23.91
C GLU A 121 -23.07 9.28 -23.94
N ARG A 122 -22.70 10.27 -24.78
CA ARG A 122 -21.38 10.89 -24.83
C ARG A 122 -21.03 11.61 -23.53
N GLU A 123 -21.96 12.34 -22.94
CA GLU A 123 -21.78 12.99 -21.64
C GLU A 123 -21.44 11.98 -20.54
N VAL A 124 -22.25 10.92 -20.42
CA VAL A 124 -21.99 9.85 -19.44
C VAL A 124 -20.67 9.14 -19.70
N TYR A 125 -20.32 8.90 -20.97
CA TYR A 125 -19.02 8.32 -21.34
C TYR A 125 -17.85 9.24 -20.94
N LYS A 126 -17.94 10.54 -21.21
CA LYS A 126 -16.93 11.53 -20.80
C LYS A 126 -16.73 11.56 -19.30
N GLU A 127 -17.82 11.55 -18.52
CA GLU A 127 -17.76 11.48 -17.06
C GLU A 127 -17.08 10.19 -16.59
N ALA A 128 -17.42 9.05 -17.21
CA ALA A 128 -16.79 7.77 -16.90
C ALA A 128 -15.28 7.75 -17.21
N MET A 129 -14.88 8.33 -18.35
CA MET A 129 -13.47 8.51 -18.72
C MET A 129 -12.73 9.39 -17.72
N ALA A 130 -13.30 10.53 -17.34
CA ALA A 130 -12.70 11.43 -16.34
C ALA A 130 -12.53 10.74 -14.97
N LEU A 131 -13.53 9.95 -14.54
CA LEU A 131 -13.42 9.15 -13.32
C LEU A 131 -12.37 8.05 -13.43
N TRP A 132 -12.28 7.38 -14.58
CA TRP A 132 -11.26 6.36 -14.84
C TRP A 132 -9.85 6.96 -14.80
N GLU A 133 -9.60 8.07 -15.48
CA GLU A 133 -8.31 8.77 -15.46
C GLU A 133 -7.90 9.14 -14.03
N LYS A 134 -8.84 9.68 -13.23
CA LYS A 134 -8.59 9.99 -11.82
C LYS A 134 -8.23 8.75 -11.01
N ARG A 135 -8.96 7.64 -11.21
CA ARG A 135 -8.66 6.36 -10.52
C ARG A 135 -7.31 5.80 -10.95
N LEU A 136 -7.00 5.86 -12.24
CA LEU A 136 -5.74 5.39 -12.80
C LEU A 136 -4.55 6.21 -12.27
N ALA A 137 -4.70 7.54 -12.20
CA ALA A 137 -3.71 8.43 -11.61
C ALA A 137 -3.46 8.10 -10.13
N ASN A 138 -4.52 7.89 -9.35
CA ASN A 138 -4.42 7.47 -7.95
C ASN A 138 -3.71 6.11 -7.81
N PHE A 139 -4.09 5.12 -8.62
CA PHE A 139 -3.46 3.81 -8.64
C PHE A 139 -1.97 3.90 -8.96
N LYS A 140 -1.58 4.65 -9.99
CA LYS A 140 -0.18 4.86 -10.39
C LYS A 140 0.63 5.53 -9.29
N THR A 141 0.09 6.58 -8.66
CA THR A 141 0.73 7.27 -7.53
C THR A 141 0.97 6.33 -6.36
N LEU A 142 -0.04 5.53 -6.01
CA LEU A 142 0.02 4.60 -4.89
C LEU A 142 0.99 3.43 -5.17
N LYS A 143 0.96 2.87 -6.38
CA LYS A 143 1.89 1.83 -6.85
C LYS A 143 3.33 2.31 -6.77
N LYS A 144 3.61 3.51 -7.29
CA LYS A 144 4.94 4.13 -7.22
C LYS A 144 5.41 4.32 -5.77
N ALA A 145 4.52 4.75 -4.88
CA ALA A 145 4.84 4.90 -3.46
C ALA A 145 5.17 3.55 -2.80
N TYR A 146 4.39 2.51 -3.12
CA TYR A 146 4.57 1.15 -2.62
C TYR A 146 5.89 0.52 -3.08
N GLU A 147 6.17 0.53 -4.38
CA GLU A 147 7.41 0.01 -4.96
C GLU A 147 8.63 0.81 -4.48
N GLY A 148 8.50 2.13 -4.43
CA GLY A 148 9.55 3.00 -3.89
C GLY A 148 9.86 2.70 -2.42
N PHE A 149 8.86 2.34 -1.63
CA PHE A 149 9.07 1.96 -0.22
C PHE A 149 9.74 0.59 -0.08
N SER A 150 9.39 -0.39 -0.94
CA SER A 150 10.11 -1.67 -1.02
C SER A 150 11.61 -1.46 -1.27
N LEU A 151 11.97 -0.58 -2.22
CA LEU A 151 13.36 -0.23 -2.48
C LEU A 151 14.03 0.51 -1.31
N GLN A 152 13.28 1.33 -0.58
CA GLN A 152 13.79 2.01 0.62
C GLN A 152 14.11 1.03 1.76
N ILE A 153 13.28 0.01 1.96
CA ILE A 153 13.58 -1.07 2.92
C ILE A 153 14.91 -1.71 2.55
N LEU A 154 15.09 -2.13 1.28
CA LEU A 154 16.36 -2.68 0.80
C LEU A 154 17.54 -1.72 1.05
N GLY A 155 17.38 -0.42 0.77
CA GLY A 155 18.43 0.58 0.97
C GLY A 155 18.75 0.93 2.43
N THR A 156 17.99 0.42 3.40
CA THR A 156 18.16 0.71 4.84
C THR A 156 18.54 -0.53 5.65
N ILE A 157 19.02 -1.58 4.98
CA ILE A 157 19.48 -2.82 5.59
C ILE A 157 20.96 -3.00 5.28
N ALA A 158 21.69 -3.60 6.21
CA ALA A 158 23.09 -3.94 5.99
C ALA A 158 23.25 -4.88 4.80
N THR A 159 24.29 -4.68 3.99
CA THR A 159 24.52 -5.45 2.75
C THR A 159 24.54 -6.96 2.99
N GLU A 160 25.06 -7.39 4.14
CA GLU A 160 25.10 -8.78 4.58
C GLU A 160 23.73 -9.43 4.73
N HIS A 161 22.65 -8.65 4.90
CA HIS A 161 21.31 -9.17 5.11
C HIS A 161 20.39 -9.03 3.89
N LEU A 162 20.82 -8.31 2.86
CA LEU A 162 20.01 -8.03 1.66
C LEU A 162 19.52 -9.29 0.94
N PHE A 163 20.35 -10.34 0.91
CA PHE A 163 20.04 -11.57 0.17
C PHE A 163 18.75 -12.24 0.67
N MET A 164 18.33 -12.00 1.91
CA MET A 164 17.12 -12.59 2.49
C MET A 164 15.83 -11.99 1.94
N ILE A 165 15.88 -10.77 1.40
CA ILE A 165 14.67 -10.03 0.98
C ILE A 165 14.75 -9.45 -0.43
N ILE A 166 15.87 -9.60 -1.14
CA ILE A 166 16.09 -8.99 -2.46
C ILE A 166 15.08 -9.43 -3.52
N LEU A 167 14.56 -10.65 -3.43
CA LEU A 167 13.53 -11.17 -4.34
C LEU A 167 12.10 -10.85 -3.88
N GLU A 168 11.95 -10.33 -2.66
CA GLU A 168 10.64 -10.03 -2.10
C GLU A 168 10.21 -8.63 -2.51
N ILE A 169 9.12 -8.56 -3.28
CA ILE A 169 8.60 -7.29 -3.80
C ILE A 169 7.66 -6.64 -2.76
N SER A 170 7.02 -7.45 -1.91
CA SER A 170 6.07 -6.97 -0.91
C SER A 170 6.78 -6.37 0.30
N PRO A 171 6.67 -5.05 0.58
CA PRO A 171 7.22 -4.42 1.79
C PRO A 171 6.78 -5.10 3.08
N ARG A 172 5.52 -5.57 3.10
CA ARG A 172 4.98 -6.32 4.23
C ARG A 172 5.77 -7.59 4.48
N ARG A 173 6.01 -8.37 3.43
CA ARG A 173 6.74 -9.63 3.55
C ARG A 173 8.22 -9.40 3.86
N GLN A 174 8.83 -8.34 3.30
CA GLN A 174 10.18 -7.90 3.68
C GLN A 174 10.26 -7.62 5.19
N ILE A 175 9.34 -6.83 5.72
CA ILE A 175 9.30 -6.49 7.16
C ILE A 175 9.07 -7.73 8.02
N GLN A 176 8.21 -8.67 7.60
CA GLN A 176 8.01 -9.94 8.32
C GLN A 176 9.30 -10.77 8.40
N ILE A 177 9.99 -10.97 7.26
CA ILE A 177 11.25 -11.73 7.23
C ILE A 177 12.31 -11.09 8.14
N LEU A 178 12.39 -9.75 8.13
CA LEU A 178 13.32 -9.03 8.99
C LEU A 178 12.92 -9.10 10.46
N ARG A 179 11.62 -9.03 10.77
CA ARG A 179 11.11 -9.20 12.14
C ARG A 179 11.50 -10.56 12.69
N ASP A 180 11.28 -11.61 11.93
CA ASP A 180 11.54 -12.98 12.40
C ASP A 180 13.03 -13.21 12.73
N ARG A 181 13.94 -12.39 12.18
CA ARG A 181 15.39 -12.52 12.38
C ARG A 181 16.00 -11.47 13.32
N PHE A 182 15.50 -10.24 13.31
CA PHE A 182 16.07 -9.11 14.06
C PHE A 182 15.19 -8.64 15.20
N SER A 183 13.91 -9.02 15.23
CA SER A 183 13.10 -8.71 16.41
C SER A 183 13.61 -9.56 17.56
N PRO A 184 14.03 -8.94 18.69
CA PRO A 184 14.19 -9.69 19.92
C PRO A 184 12.83 -10.34 20.20
N GLY A 185 12.79 -11.65 20.46
CA GLY A 185 11.52 -12.30 20.80
C GLY A 185 10.83 -11.56 21.95
N GLU A 186 9.50 -11.70 22.12
CA GLU A 186 8.80 -11.04 23.25
C GLU A 186 9.51 -11.27 24.59
N TRP A 187 10.14 -12.44 24.77
CA TRP A 187 11.02 -12.72 25.90
C TRP A 187 12.26 -11.83 25.97
N ASP A 188 13.02 -11.68 24.88
CA ASP A 188 14.17 -10.77 24.83
C ASP A 188 13.76 -9.31 25.01
N ARG A 189 12.58 -8.90 24.53
CA ARG A 189 12.03 -7.57 24.77
C ARG A 189 11.77 -7.35 26.26
N HIS A 190 11.14 -8.31 26.94
CA HIS A 190 10.93 -8.25 28.38
C HIS A 190 12.25 -8.26 29.16
N GLU A 191 13.23 -9.06 28.74
CA GLU A 191 14.55 -9.13 29.39
C GLU A 191 15.34 -7.83 29.19
N GLN A 192 15.37 -7.26 27.97
CA GLN A 192 16.03 -5.97 27.73
C GLN A 192 15.35 -4.82 28.47
N LEU A 193 14.02 -4.84 28.54
CA LEU A 193 13.25 -3.87 29.33
C LEU A 193 13.56 -4.02 30.82
N ARG A 194 13.65 -5.26 31.32
CA ARG A 194 14.05 -5.58 32.69
C ARG A 194 15.46 -5.08 32.99
N VAL A 195 16.44 -5.36 32.13
CA VAL A 195 17.83 -4.91 32.29
C VAL A 195 17.90 -3.38 32.34
N ARG A 196 17.18 -2.67 31.44
CA ARG A 196 17.09 -1.20 31.45
C ARG A 196 16.45 -0.68 32.73
N TYR A 197 15.35 -1.30 33.17
CA TYR A 197 14.67 -0.94 34.41
C TYR A 197 15.55 -1.15 35.64
N ASP A 198 16.22 -2.30 35.76
CA ASP A 198 17.13 -2.61 36.86
C ASP A 198 18.35 -1.67 36.90
N ALA A 199 18.84 -1.24 35.74
CA ALA A 199 19.89 -0.22 35.66
C ALA A 199 19.38 1.15 36.14
N LEU A 200 18.14 1.50 35.81
CA LEU A 200 17.51 2.77 36.17
C LEU A 200 17.09 2.84 37.65
N LYS A 201 16.88 1.70 38.33
CA LYS A 201 16.63 1.64 39.80
C LYS A 201 17.76 2.28 40.62
N LYS A 202 18.95 2.38 40.05
CA LYS A 202 20.10 3.02 40.69
C LYS A 202 20.24 4.43 40.17
N ARG A 203 20.10 5.41 41.07
CA ARG A 203 20.34 6.81 40.76
C ARG A 203 21.75 7.00 40.16
N PRO A 204 21.88 7.67 39.00
CA PRO A 204 23.18 7.91 38.40
C PRO A 204 23.95 8.92 39.25
N LYS A 205 25.21 8.56 39.59
CA LYS A 205 26.07 9.41 40.44
C LYS A 205 26.63 10.62 39.70
N ASN A 206 26.83 10.50 38.38
CA ASN A 206 27.56 11.46 37.55
C ASN A 206 26.80 11.87 36.27
N ALA A 207 25.51 11.51 36.13
CA ALA A 207 24.72 11.79 34.93
C ALA A 207 23.64 12.86 35.18
N ASN A 208 23.14 13.45 34.10
CA ASN A 208 22.05 14.44 34.15
C ASN A 208 20.76 13.78 34.69
N ILE A 209 20.21 14.36 35.77
CA ILE A 209 19.03 13.85 36.46
C ILE A 209 17.78 13.94 35.59
N GLU A 210 17.59 15.03 34.84
CA GLU A 210 16.43 15.23 33.96
C GLU A 210 16.40 14.17 32.85
N SER A 211 17.55 13.93 32.21
CA SER A 211 17.64 12.87 31.19
C SER A 211 17.44 11.47 31.78
N TRP A 212 17.87 11.24 33.02
CA TRP A 212 17.59 9.99 33.72
C TRP A 212 16.09 9.83 34.06
N LEU A 213 15.42 10.91 34.49
CA LEU A 213 13.98 10.92 34.73
C LEU A 213 13.18 10.67 33.44
N ASP A 214 13.56 11.30 32.33
CA ASP A 214 12.92 11.07 31.02
C ASP A 214 13.07 9.60 30.59
N ASN A 215 14.23 9.01 30.81
CA ASN A 215 14.49 7.59 30.54
C ASN A 215 13.71 6.66 31.48
N TRP A 216 13.57 7.02 32.76
CA TRP A 216 12.75 6.30 33.75
C TRP A 216 11.28 6.27 33.32
N ILE A 217 10.73 7.45 33.00
CA ILE A 217 9.34 7.60 32.55
C ILE A 217 9.10 6.82 31.26
N SER A 218 9.98 6.96 30.27
CA SER A 218 9.87 6.27 28.98
C SER A 218 9.93 4.76 29.12
N THR A 219 10.81 4.24 30.00
CA THR A 219 10.92 2.80 30.27
C THR A 219 9.68 2.27 31.00
N CYS A 220 9.10 3.05 31.92
CA CYS A 220 7.86 2.67 32.61
C CYS A 220 6.63 2.67 31.69
N MET A 221 6.55 3.63 30.75
CA MET A 221 5.48 3.65 29.75
C MET A 221 5.60 2.44 28.80
N GLU A 222 6.82 2.17 28.32
CA GLU A 222 7.10 1.02 27.45
C GLU A 222 6.77 -0.33 28.15
N GLY A 223 7.05 -0.45 29.45
CA GLY A 223 6.69 -1.64 30.21
C GLY A 223 5.21 -1.85 30.47
N LYS A 224 4.44 -0.77 30.59
CA LYS A 224 2.98 -0.83 30.65
C LYS A 224 2.35 -1.20 29.30
N GLU A 225 2.87 -0.63 28.22
CA GLU A 225 2.40 -0.96 26.86
C GLU A 225 2.71 -2.41 26.47
N ALA A 226 3.81 -2.97 26.97
CA ALA A 226 4.22 -4.35 26.70
C ALA A 226 3.54 -5.39 27.62
N ASP A 227 2.62 -5.00 28.51
CA ASP A 227 1.99 -5.90 29.52
C ASP A 227 3.02 -6.76 30.28
N SER A 228 4.20 -6.20 30.55
CA SER A 228 5.32 -6.98 31.09
C SER A 228 5.02 -7.40 32.54
N PRO A 229 5.14 -8.70 32.88
CA PRO A 229 4.88 -9.18 34.24
C PRO A 229 5.70 -8.46 35.32
N THR A 230 6.90 -7.98 34.97
CA THR A 230 7.77 -7.20 35.85
C THR A 230 7.12 -5.89 36.29
N PHE A 231 6.46 -5.15 35.39
CA PHE A 231 5.85 -3.85 35.68
C PHE A 231 4.42 -3.96 36.23
N LEU A 232 3.76 -5.09 35.98
CA LEU A 232 2.46 -5.43 36.59
C LEU A 232 2.60 -5.90 38.03
N ARG A 233 3.72 -6.57 38.37
CA ARG A 233 4.00 -7.06 39.73
C ARG A 233 4.78 -6.07 40.59
N ASP A 234 5.85 -5.49 40.05
CA ASP A 234 6.69 -4.54 40.78
C ASP A 234 6.17 -3.14 40.50
N ASN A 235 5.52 -2.53 41.50
CA ASN A 235 4.96 -1.18 41.40
C ASN A 235 6.11 -0.18 41.16
N PRO A 236 6.21 0.44 39.96
CA PRO A 236 7.35 1.30 39.63
C PRO A 236 7.46 2.54 40.53
N GLN A 237 6.37 2.93 41.18
CA GLN A 237 6.37 4.03 42.16
C GLN A 237 7.09 3.65 43.46
N ARG A 238 7.16 2.35 43.80
CA ARG A 238 7.89 1.86 45.00
C ARG A 238 9.39 1.74 44.75
N ASP A 239 9.77 1.46 43.51
CA ASP A 239 11.17 1.31 43.11
C ASP A 239 11.84 2.66 42.75
N PHE A 240 11.06 3.74 42.75
CA PHE A 240 11.55 5.11 42.59
C PHE A 240 12.16 5.60 43.90
N ILE A 241 13.50 5.61 43.98
CA ILE A 241 14.31 5.97 45.16
C ILE A 241 14.87 7.39 45.05
#